data_AF-A0A8B9E7R4-F1
#
_entry.id   AF-A0A8B9E7R4-F1
#
_cell.length_a   1.000
_cell.length_b   1.000
_cell.length_c   1.000
_cell.angle_alpha   90.00
_cell.angle_beta   90.00
_cell.angle_gamma   90.00
#
_symmetry.space_group_name_H-M   'P 1'
#
loop_
_entity.id
_entity.type
_entity.pdbx_description
1 polymer ?
#
loop_
_entity_poly.entity_id
_entity_poly.type
_entity_poly.pdbx_seq_one_letter_code
_entity_poly.pdbx_strand_id
1 'polypeptide(L)'
;SYLLFVVTAFFAGLKRSLPSPSKEQTTLPTLQCISPLLKTVEETPQPIPAKVKGHIPEWINGSLLRNGPGRFEFGEEKYNHWFDGMALLHQFQLRNGTVTYRSKFLQSNSYLTNRQHNRIVVSEFGTLAMPDPCKSVFERFMSRFDTPKPSDNASVSYVVYKGDYYVSSENTFMYKVDPETLETKEKVDWSKFVAVNGATAHPHYASDGTTYNMGNSYGKHGTRYNIIEIPPQKSNCSDTLEGAKVLCSIVPMDNMKPSYYHSFGMSENYIIFIEQPIRLNLMRIITSKFRGKPISEGINWEPQYSTRFHVVNKHTGEVLPGQWYSKPFATFHQINAFEDHGCLVLDLCCQDDGKTLATYKLQNMRRSGVDLYQVYDSVARTFPRRFVLPLNMSSDAPVGKNLNPLPYTLAKAVKDADGKVWCTHENLHPEGFENFGGLEFPQINYSQYSGKKYRYFYGCGFRHFIGDSLMKVDVETKNFKIWQEEGSYPSEPVFVPVPNATAEDNGVILSVVISPNENQSAFLLVLDAETFKELGRAEVPVEMPYGFHGIFRSH
;
A
#
# COMPACT_ATOMS: atom_id res chain seq x y z
N SER A 1 11.82 -73.86 8.18
CA SER A 1 13.25 -73.57 8.40
C SER A 1 14.13 -73.71 7.15
N TYR A 2 13.68 -73.34 5.95
CA TYR A 2 14.56 -73.27 4.76
C TYR A 2 14.25 -72.11 3.79
N LEU A 3 13.28 -71.26 4.12
CA LEU A 3 12.92 -70.08 3.32
C LEU A 3 13.36 -68.75 3.96
N LEU A 4 13.81 -68.78 5.21
CA LEU A 4 14.29 -67.60 5.96
C LEU A 4 15.81 -67.38 5.84
N PHE A 5 16.52 -68.28 5.13
CA PHE A 5 17.99 -68.27 5.02
C PHE A 5 18.52 -67.83 3.64
N VAL A 6 17.65 -67.71 2.64
CA VAL A 6 18.03 -67.27 1.27
C VAL A 6 17.83 -65.76 1.08
N VAL A 7 16.98 -65.12 1.87
CA VAL A 7 16.74 -63.65 1.77
C VAL A 7 17.76 -62.84 2.58
N THR A 8 18.41 -63.44 3.58
CA THR A 8 19.43 -62.79 4.42
C THR A 8 20.82 -62.73 3.78
N ALA A 9 21.09 -63.50 2.72
CA ALA A 9 22.39 -63.51 2.04
C ALA A 9 22.50 -62.47 0.89
N PHE A 10 21.39 -61.92 0.38
CA PHE A 10 21.43 -60.89 -0.66
C PHE A 10 21.65 -59.46 -0.10
N PHE A 11 21.45 -59.26 1.21
CA PHE A 11 21.63 -57.96 1.87
C PHE A 11 23.01 -57.73 2.51
N ALA A 12 23.92 -58.72 2.47
CA ALA A 12 25.24 -58.60 3.09
C ALA A 12 26.36 -58.18 2.12
N GLY A 13 26.06 -58.02 0.83
CA GLY A 13 27.06 -57.90 -0.22
C GLY A 13 26.99 -56.64 -1.06
N LEU A 14 26.75 -55.45 -0.49
CA LEU A 14 27.11 -54.17 -1.14
C LEU A 14 27.21 -53.01 -0.11
N LYS A 15 27.97 -53.20 0.97
CA LYS A 15 28.51 -52.10 1.77
C LYS A 15 29.83 -51.63 1.15
N ARG A 16 29.77 -50.79 0.11
CA ARG A 16 30.88 -49.91 -0.29
C ARG A 16 30.33 -48.57 -0.80
N SER A 17 30.61 -47.54 0.01
CA SER A 17 30.68 -46.11 -0.32
C SER A 17 29.54 -45.50 -1.16
N LEU A 18 28.51 -45.00 -0.47
CA LEU A 18 27.81 -43.80 -0.89
C LEU A 18 27.89 -42.80 0.29
N PRO A 19 28.28 -41.53 0.06
CA PRO A 19 28.29 -40.55 1.13
C PRO A 19 26.86 -40.35 1.63
N SER A 20 26.66 -40.43 2.95
CA SER A 20 25.46 -39.87 3.57
C SER A 20 25.34 -38.40 3.15
N PRO A 21 24.18 -37.91 2.70
CA PRO A 21 24.01 -36.47 2.53
C PRO A 21 24.31 -35.86 3.90
N SER A 22 25.25 -34.93 3.93
CA SER A 22 25.46 -34.09 5.11
C SER A 22 24.10 -33.56 5.52
N LYS A 23 23.70 -33.83 6.76
CA LYS A 23 22.72 -32.98 7.42
C LYS A 23 23.39 -31.62 7.57
N GLU A 24 23.37 -30.82 6.50
CA GLU A 24 23.37 -29.38 6.69
C GLU A 24 22.14 -29.12 7.53
N GLN A 25 22.37 -28.84 8.81
CA GLN A 25 21.42 -28.06 9.59
C GLN A 25 21.32 -26.73 8.84
N THR A 26 20.37 -26.65 7.92
CA THR A 26 19.88 -25.39 7.39
C THR A 26 19.28 -24.67 8.60
N THR A 27 20.11 -23.85 9.25
CA THR A 27 19.65 -22.88 10.23
C THR A 27 18.65 -22.01 9.51
N LEU A 28 17.37 -22.12 9.85
CA LEU A 28 16.33 -21.24 9.32
C LEU A 28 16.80 -19.79 9.52
N PRO A 29 16.73 -18.93 8.50
CA PRO A 29 17.10 -17.52 8.64
C PRO A 29 16.28 -16.91 9.77
N THR A 30 16.95 -16.33 10.77
CA THR A 30 16.25 -15.62 11.86
C THR A 30 16.03 -14.17 11.44
N LEU A 31 14.77 -13.75 11.33
CA LEU A 31 14.44 -12.34 11.17
C LEU A 31 14.58 -11.62 12.51
N GLN A 32 15.09 -10.38 12.47
CA GLN A 32 15.17 -9.53 13.65
C GLN A 32 13.74 -9.19 14.13
N CYS A 33 13.59 -9.03 15.46
CA CYS A 33 12.30 -8.71 16.06
C CYS A 33 11.87 -7.28 15.69
N ILE A 34 10.74 -7.14 15.02
CA ILE A 34 10.14 -5.86 14.63
C ILE A 34 9.06 -5.36 15.60
N SER A 35 8.75 -6.14 16.66
CA SER A 35 7.71 -5.78 17.64
C SER A 35 7.88 -4.35 18.22
N PRO A 36 9.10 -3.87 18.53
CA PRO A 36 9.29 -2.50 19.03
C PRO A 36 8.92 -1.41 18.02
N LEU A 37 8.83 -1.72 16.72
CA LEU A 37 8.42 -0.79 15.67
C LEU A 37 6.88 -0.69 15.55
N LEU A 38 6.16 -1.55 16.25
CA LEU A 38 4.70 -1.67 16.20
C LEU A 38 4.11 -1.43 17.60
N LYS A 39 4.65 -0.44 18.32
CA LYS A 39 4.24 -0.06 19.68
C LYS A 39 3.63 1.35 19.71
N THR A 40 2.85 1.62 20.75
CA THR A 40 2.34 2.97 21.00
C THR A 40 3.50 3.89 21.35
N VAL A 41 3.48 5.10 20.79
CA VAL A 41 4.44 6.16 21.11
C VAL A 41 3.71 7.41 21.57
N GLU A 42 4.47 8.33 22.17
CA GLU A 42 3.99 9.68 22.46
C GLU A 42 4.20 10.61 21.26
N GLU A 43 3.31 11.59 21.11
CA GLU A 43 3.47 12.64 20.11
C GLU A 43 4.54 13.66 20.54
N THR A 44 5.11 14.40 19.58
CA THR A 44 6.06 15.50 19.80
C THR A 44 5.49 16.79 19.19
N PRO A 45 4.54 17.47 19.86
CA PRO A 45 3.75 18.53 19.22
C PRO A 45 4.54 19.80 18.92
N GLN A 46 5.59 20.06 19.71
CA GLN A 46 6.50 21.18 19.52
C GLN A 46 7.67 20.74 18.64
N PRO A 47 8.06 21.56 17.63
CA PRO A 47 9.17 21.20 16.76
C PRO A 47 10.47 21.12 17.55
N ILE A 48 11.20 20.01 17.38
CA ILE A 48 12.53 19.81 17.94
C ILE A 48 13.58 19.84 16.82
N PRO A 49 14.79 20.36 17.06
CA PRO A 49 15.87 20.31 16.08
C PRO A 49 16.39 18.87 15.94
N ALA A 50 16.67 18.46 14.71
CA ALA A 50 17.35 17.21 14.42
C ALA A 50 18.87 17.42 14.30
N LYS A 51 19.65 16.43 14.73
CA LYS A 51 21.11 16.45 14.60
C LYS A 51 21.52 15.96 13.21
N VAL A 52 21.98 16.89 12.37
CA VAL A 52 22.42 16.57 11.01
C VAL A 52 23.81 15.95 11.01
N LYS A 53 23.97 14.86 10.24
CA LYS A 53 25.24 14.21 9.89
C LYS A 53 25.36 14.13 8.37
N GLY A 54 26.56 14.33 7.82
CA GLY A 54 26.76 14.43 6.37
C GLY A 54 26.28 15.77 5.82
N HIS A 55 25.82 15.78 4.58
CA HIS A 55 25.37 16.98 3.87
C HIS A 55 23.94 16.81 3.38
N ILE A 56 23.02 17.62 3.91
CA ILE A 56 21.66 17.75 3.38
C ILE A 56 21.68 18.93 2.40
N PRO A 57 21.36 18.72 1.11
CA PRO A 57 21.41 19.77 0.12
C PRO A 57 20.53 20.98 0.47
N GLU A 58 21.10 22.19 0.37
CA GLU A 58 20.45 23.43 0.78
C GLU A 58 19.24 23.80 -0.08
N TRP A 59 19.17 23.28 -1.31
CA TRP A 59 18.05 23.49 -2.22
C TRP A 59 16.77 22.76 -1.77
N ILE A 60 16.87 21.79 -0.86
CA ILE A 60 15.70 21.12 -0.30
C ILE A 60 15.04 22.07 0.69
N ASN A 61 13.93 22.67 0.27
CA ASN A 61 13.13 23.59 1.07
C ASN A 61 11.68 23.11 1.09
N GLY A 62 11.27 22.50 2.20
CA GLY A 62 9.95 21.90 2.29
C GLY A 62 9.74 21.04 3.51
N SER A 63 8.64 20.29 3.53
CA SER A 63 8.27 19.40 4.62
C SER A 63 7.96 18.01 4.09
N LEU A 64 8.65 16.99 4.58
CA LEU A 64 8.23 15.60 4.44
C LEU A 64 7.14 15.33 5.48
N LEU A 65 5.94 15.05 5.01
CA LEU A 65 4.77 14.69 5.82
C LEU A 65 4.56 13.18 5.72
N ARG A 66 4.44 12.48 6.85
CA ARG A 66 4.16 11.03 6.89
C ARG A 66 3.01 10.71 7.82
N ASN A 67 2.26 9.67 7.48
CA ASN A 67 1.13 9.18 8.26
C ASN A 67 1.27 7.69 8.54
N GLY A 68 0.69 7.24 9.64
CA GLY A 68 0.75 5.86 10.08
C GLY A 68 0.06 5.65 11.42
N PRO A 69 -0.02 4.40 11.90
CA PRO A 69 -0.57 4.07 13.20
C PRO A 69 0.47 4.39 14.29
N GLY A 70 0.09 5.14 15.32
CA GLY A 70 0.98 5.45 16.46
C GLY A 70 0.43 5.12 17.84
N ARG A 71 -0.82 4.64 17.94
CA ARG A 71 -1.39 4.14 19.18
C ARG A 71 -2.14 2.85 18.93
N PHE A 72 -1.77 1.80 19.66
CA PHE A 72 -2.24 0.43 19.45
C PHE A 72 -3.14 -0.10 20.58
N GLU A 73 -3.42 0.71 21.60
CA GLU A 73 -4.29 0.35 22.72
C GLU A 73 -4.93 1.57 23.42
N PHE A 74 -6.04 1.29 24.10
CA PHE A 74 -6.72 2.19 25.03
C PHE A 74 -7.13 1.41 26.28
N GLY A 75 -6.66 1.85 27.45
CA GLY A 75 -6.81 1.06 28.68
C GLY A 75 -6.19 -0.33 28.53
N GLU A 76 -6.97 -1.36 28.83
CA GLU A 76 -6.55 -2.77 28.70
C GLU A 76 -6.83 -3.35 27.30
N GLU A 77 -7.63 -2.66 26.47
CA GLU A 77 -8.05 -3.13 25.16
C GLU A 77 -7.01 -2.78 24.09
N LYS A 78 -6.63 -3.80 23.30
CA LYS A 78 -5.60 -3.69 22.26
C LYS A 78 -6.21 -3.90 20.88
N TYR A 79 -5.69 -3.17 19.90
CA TYR A 79 -5.99 -3.45 18.50
C TYR A 79 -5.36 -4.78 18.06
N ASN A 80 -6.01 -5.43 17.09
CA ASN A 80 -5.63 -6.74 16.56
C ASN A 80 -4.88 -6.66 15.23
N HIS A 81 -5.10 -5.61 14.43
CA HIS A 81 -4.53 -5.45 13.10
C HIS A 81 -3.68 -4.19 13.01
N TRP A 82 -2.62 -4.24 12.21
CA TRP A 82 -1.69 -3.11 12.08
C TRP A 82 -2.39 -1.83 11.61
N PHE A 83 -3.33 -1.97 10.67
CA PHE A 83 -4.13 -0.86 10.12
C PHE A 83 -5.12 -0.23 11.11
N ASP A 84 -5.35 -0.84 12.27
CA ASP A 84 -6.32 -0.33 13.25
C ASP A 84 -5.73 0.76 14.15
N GLY A 85 -4.40 0.90 14.21
CA GLY A 85 -3.77 1.87 15.08
C GLY A 85 -4.16 3.31 14.72
N MET A 86 -4.26 4.17 15.73
CA MET A 86 -4.73 5.55 15.56
C MET A 86 -3.69 6.39 14.83
N ALA A 87 -4.15 7.22 13.90
CA ALA A 87 -3.30 8.05 13.04
C ALA A 87 -2.38 8.99 13.83
N LEU A 88 -1.08 8.85 13.60
CA LEU A 88 -0.03 9.74 14.07
C LEU A 88 0.62 10.42 12.86
N LEU A 89 0.53 11.75 12.84
CA LEU A 89 1.07 12.58 11.79
C LEU A 89 2.50 12.96 12.14
N HIS A 90 3.42 12.86 11.18
CA HIS A 90 4.83 13.21 11.34
C HIS A 90 5.22 14.27 10.31
N GLN A 91 6.07 15.22 10.71
CA GLN A 91 6.66 16.22 9.83
C GLN A 91 8.16 16.28 10.08
N PHE A 92 8.95 16.18 9.00
CA PHE A 92 10.33 16.64 8.97
C PHE A 92 10.40 17.86 8.06
N GLN A 93 10.63 19.04 8.64
CA GLN A 93 10.79 20.28 7.89
C GLN A 93 12.26 20.51 7.59
N LEU A 94 12.60 20.62 6.30
CA LEU A 94 13.94 20.84 5.78
C LEU A 94 14.05 22.27 5.26
N ARG A 95 15.06 23.01 5.72
CA ARG A 95 15.35 24.36 5.27
C ARG A 95 16.82 24.69 5.41
N ASN A 96 17.47 25.11 4.33
CA ASN A 96 18.88 25.52 4.30
C ASN A 96 19.81 24.50 4.99
N GLY A 97 19.64 23.20 4.68
CA GLY A 97 20.44 22.11 5.26
C GLY A 97 20.12 21.78 6.73
N THR A 98 19.19 22.47 7.37
CA THR A 98 18.71 22.16 8.73
C THR A 98 17.39 21.39 8.69
N VAL A 99 17.14 20.59 9.72
CA VAL A 99 15.92 19.77 9.84
C VAL A 99 15.30 19.93 11.23
N THR A 100 13.97 20.08 11.27
CA THR A 100 13.19 19.98 12.51
C THR A 100 12.15 18.87 12.39
N TYR A 101 11.77 18.30 13.53
CA TYR A 101 10.78 17.23 13.61
C TYR A 101 9.64 17.59 14.56
N ARG A 102 8.42 17.19 14.20
CA ARG A 102 7.26 17.16 15.10
C ARG A 102 6.33 16.01 14.74
N SER A 103 5.49 15.60 15.69
CA SER A 103 4.36 14.71 15.45
C SER A 103 3.13 15.10 16.27
N LYS A 104 1.94 14.77 15.75
CA LYS A 104 0.66 14.95 16.43
C LYS A 104 -0.30 13.83 16.07
N PHE A 105 -1.03 13.30 17.04
CA PHE A 105 -2.16 12.43 16.78
C PHE A 105 -3.26 13.22 16.06
N LEU A 106 -3.85 12.59 15.05
CA LEU A 106 -5.06 13.10 14.44
C LEU A 106 -6.18 13.16 15.48
N GLN A 107 -6.77 14.33 15.67
CA GLN A 107 -7.90 14.50 16.59
C GLN A 107 -9.22 14.03 15.92
N SER A 108 -9.23 12.78 15.43
CA SER A 108 -10.44 12.17 14.86
C SER A 108 -11.47 11.87 15.95
N ASN A 109 -12.74 11.73 15.60
CA ASN A 109 -13.73 11.38 16.62
C ASN A 109 -13.44 9.99 17.19
N SER A 110 -12.93 9.06 16.39
CA SER A 110 -12.52 7.72 16.83
C SER A 110 -11.44 7.80 17.89
N TYR A 111 -10.37 8.59 17.65
CA TYR A 111 -9.30 8.81 18.62
C TYR A 111 -9.81 9.48 19.89
N LEU A 112 -10.55 10.58 19.76
CA LEU A 112 -11.06 11.35 20.90
C LEU A 112 -12.02 10.53 21.76
N THR A 113 -12.91 9.75 21.14
CA THR A 113 -13.89 8.93 21.87
C THR A 113 -13.20 7.78 22.59
N ASN A 114 -12.27 7.06 21.93
CA ASN A 114 -11.53 5.98 22.56
C ASN A 114 -10.65 6.50 23.71
N ARG A 115 -10.03 7.68 23.55
CA ARG A 115 -9.25 8.35 24.61
C ARG A 115 -10.12 8.75 25.80
N GLN A 116 -11.29 9.34 25.56
CA GLN A 116 -12.20 9.78 26.61
C GLN A 116 -12.71 8.61 27.45
N HIS A 117 -13.03 7.48 26.82
CA HIS A 117 -13.52 6.29 27.51
C HIS A 117 -12.41 5.35 28.02
N ASN A 118 -11.16 5.61 27.66
CA ASN A 118 -10.01 4.76 27.95
C ASN A 118 -10.22 3.28 27.57
N ARG A 119 -10.89 3.04 26.43
CA ARG A 119 -11.15 1.72 25.82
C ARG A 119 -11.49 1.88 24.33
N ILE A 120 -11.52 0.79 23.57
CA ILE A 120 -11.87 0.80 22.14
C ILE A 120 -13.40 0.80 22.02
N VAL A 121 -13.98 1.95 21.70
CA VAL A 121 -15.44 2.10 21.50
C VAL A 121 -15.86 2.15 20.03
N VAL A 122 -14.94 2.53 19.14
CA VAL A 122 -15.15 2.52 17.69
C VAL A 122 -14.47 1.28 17.10
N SER A 123 -15.21 0.53 16.29
CA SER A 123 -14.67 -0.65 15.61
C SER A 123 -13.82 -0.22 14.42
N GLU A 124 -12.69 -0.89 14.23
CA GLU A 124 -11.76 -0.68 13.12
C GLU A 124 -11.76 -1.90 12.18
N PHE A 125 -10.88 -1.89 11.18
CA PHE A 125 -10.79 -2.92 10.14
C PHE A 125 -10.66 -4.35 10.71
N GLY A 126 -9.72 -4.55 11.64
CA GLY A 126 -9.39 -5.83 12.26
C GLY A 126 -9.92 -6.02 13.68
N THR A 127 -10.50 -4.98 14.28
CA THR A 127 -10.86 -4.98 15.71
C THR A 127 -12.30 -4.55 15.90
N LEU A 128 -13.12 -5.44 16.46
CA LEU A 128 -14.48 -5.14 16.87
C LEU A 128 -14.48 -4.49 18.26
N ALA A 129 -15.08 -3.32 18.39
CA ALA A 129 -15.28 -2.67 19.68
C ALA A 129 -16.19 -3.52 20.58
N MET A 130 -15.79 -3.71 21.83
CA MET A 130 -16.57 -4.52 22.76
C MET A 130 -17.78 -3.73 23.29
N PRO A 131 -18.94 -4.39 23.48
CA PRO A 131 -20.10 -3.77 24.11
C PRO A 131 -19.72 -3.28 25.51
N ASP A 132 -20.22 -2.10 25.87
CA ASP A 132 -19.91 -1.43 27.13
C ASP A 132 -20.04 -2.40 28.33
N PRO A 133 -18.97 -2.62 29.11
CA PRO A 133 -19.00 -3.55 30.23
C PRO A 133 -19.88 -3.08 31.40
N CYS A 134 -20.16 -1.78 31.49
CA CYS A 134 -21.04 -1.19 32.51
C CYS A 134 -22.53 -1.36 32.16
N LYS A 135 -22.86 -1.74 30.93
CA LYS A 135 -24.24 -2.07 30.51
C LYS A 135 -24.65 -3.45 31.04
N SER A 136 -25.93 -3.58 31.39
CA SER A 136 -26.50 -4.88 31.76
C SER A 136 -26.39 -5.89 30.60
N VAL A 137 -26.48 -7.20 30.88
CA VAL A 137 -26.42 -8.25 29.84
C VAL A 137 -27.46 -8.02 28.73
N PHE A 138 -28.66 -7.56 29.10
CA PHE A 138 -29.73 -7.23 28.17
C PHE A 138 -29.40 -5.99 27.33
N GLU A 139 -28.87 -4.93 27.93
CA GLU A 139 -28.42 -3.73 27.21
C GLU A 139 -27.21 -4.01 26.30
N ARG A 140 -26.31 -4.91 26.69
CA ARG A 140 -25.20 -5.38 25.84
C ARG A 140 -25.72 -6.17 24.64
N PHE A 141 -26.75 -7.01 24.83
CA PHE A 141 -27.45 -7.66 23.73
C PHE A 141 -28.13 -6.65 22.80
N MET A 142 -28.88 -5.68 23.36
CA MET A 142 -29.55 -4.63 22.59
C MET A 142 -28.57 -3.72 21.84
N SER A 143 -27.38 -3.43 22.39
CA SER A 143 -26.36 -2.62 21.73
C SER A 143 -25.79 -3.25 20.45
N ARG A 144 -25.99 -4.56 20.23
CA ARG A 144 -25.67 -5.22 18.96
C ARG A 144 -26.52 -4.71 17.81
N PHE A 145 -27.71 -4.18 18.10
CA PHE A 145 -28.68 -3.66 17.13
C PHE A 145 -28.51 -2.16 16.86
N ASP A 146 -27.72 -1.42 17.65
CA ASP A 146 -27.38 -0.01 17.36
C ASP A 146 -26.63 0.09 16.03
N THR A 147 -26.96 1.11 15.22
CA THR A 147 -26.22 1.39 13.98
C THR A 147 -24.77 1.73 14.34
N PRO A 148 -23.77 0.98 13.84
CA PRO A 148 -22.38 1.25 14.18
C PRO A 148 -21.97 2.63 13.66
N LYS A 149 -21.29 3.41 14.49
CA LYS A 149 -20.61 4.63 14.04
C LYS A 149 -19.42 4.21 13.18
N PRO A 150 -19.36 4.60 11.89
CA PRO A 150 -18.20 4.31 11.06
C PRO A 150 -16.96 4.99 11.64
N SER A 151 -15.83 4.27 11.62
CA SER A 151 -14.54 4.84 11.96
C SER A 151 -14.21 6.01 11.04
N ASP A 152 -13.59 7.02 11.62
CA ASP A 152 -12.98 8.15 10.94
C ASP A 152 -11.47 8.24 11.21
N ASN A 153 -10.86 7.13 11.63
CA ASN A 153 -9.41 7.02 11.70
C ASN A 153 -8.82 7.12 10.27
N ALA A 154 -7.98 8.12 10.06
CA ALA A 154 -7.37 8.42 8.77
C ALA A 154 -5.85 8.27 8.85
N SER A 155 -5.39 7.02 9.00
CA SER A 155 -4.01 6.65 9.34
C SER A 155 -3.13 6.25 8.15
N VAL A 156 -3.62 6.30 6.91
CA VAL A 156 -2.92 5.70 5.76
C VAL A 156 -2.02 6.70 5.05
N SER A 157 -2.60 7.78 4.50
CA SER A 157 -1.86 8.68 3.61
C SER A 157 -2.23 10.14 3.79
N TYR A 158 -1.34 11.02 3.30
CA TYR A 158 -1.66 12.39 2.96
C TYR A 158 -2.16 12.45 1.52
N VAL A 159 -3.27 13.15 1.30
CA VAL A 159 -3.86 13.37 -0.03
C VAL A 159 -4.12 14.84 -0.24
N VAL A 160 -3.90 15.31 -1.46
CA VAL A 160 -4.13 16.71 -1.85
C VAL A 160 -5.43 16.81 -2.63
N TYR A 161 -6.33 17.71 -2.24
CA TYR A 161 -7.48 18.09 -3.08
C TYR A 161 -7.53 19.60 -3.15
N LYS A 162 -7.60 20.14 -4.37
CA LYS A 162 -7.67 21.60 -4.61
C LYS A 162 -6.55 22.38 -3.90
N GLY A 163 -5.37 21.79 -3.80
CA GLY A 163 -4.19 22.35 -3.12
C GLY A 163 -4.22 22.30 -1.58
N ASP A 164 -5.29 21.82 -0.95
CA ASP A 164 -5.33 21.57 0.49
C ASP A 164 -4.87 20.15 0.83
N TYR A 165 -4.29 20.00 2.02
CA TYR A 165 -3.78 18.73 2.53
C TYR A 165 -4.83 18.07 3.43
N TYR A 166 -5.10 16.81 3.14
CA TYR A 166 -5.97 15.96 3.92
C TYR A 166 -5.21 14.70 4.33
N VAL A 167 -5.65 14.08 5.41
CA VAL A 167 -5.24 12.72 5.76
C VAL A 167 -6.41 11.78 5.55
N SER A 168 -6.13 10.61 4.97
CA SER A 168 -7.13 9.65 4.55
C SER A 168 -6.75 8.22 4.94
N SER A 169 -7.78 7.38 5.04
CA SER A 169 -7.69 5.93 5.04
C SER A 169 -8.53 5.44 3.85
N GLU A 170 -9.28 4.34 3.98
CA GLU A 170 -10.19 3.85 2.93
C GLU A 170 -11.67 3.91 3.35
N ASN A 171 -11.98 4.78 4.32
CA ASN A 171 -13.33 5.00 4.81
C ASN A 171 -13.99 6.24 4.15
N THR A 172 -15.25 6.52 4.49
CA THR A 172 -16.01 7.66 3.96
C THR A 172 -15.47 9.02 4.40
N PHE A 173 -14.66 9.08 5.44
CA PHE A 173 -14.21 10.32 6.05
C PHE A 173 -12.72 10.59 5.79
N MET A 174 -12.40 11.86 5.73
CA MET A 174 -11.02 12.34 5.76
C MET A 174 -10.96 13.61 6.59
N TYR A 175 -9.75 14.05 6.93
CA TYR A 175 -9.56 15.27 7.70
C TYR A 175 -8.64 16.22 6.96
N LYS A 176 -9.07 17.46 6.78
CA LYS A 176 -8.18 18.55 6.41
C LYS A 176 -7.19 18.79 7.56
N VAL A 177 -5.92 18.93 7.24
CA VAL A 177 -4.86 19.18 8.22
C VAL A 177 -4.01 20.34 7.78
N ASP A 178 -3.48 21.07 8.74
CA ASP A 178 -2.47 22.09 8.48
C ASP A 178 -1.09 21.43 8.31
N PRO A 179 -0.47 21.49 7.12
CA PRO A 179 0.80 20.83 6.86
C PRO A 179 1.99 21.47 7.61
N GLU A 180 1.86 22.69 8.12
CA GLU A 180 2.91 23.38 8.89
C GLU A 180 2.87 23.00 10.37
N THR A 181 1.66 22.87 10.93
CA THR A 181 1.46 22.69 12.38
C THR A 181 0.99 21.29 12.78
N LEU A 182 0.60 20.46 11.80
CA LEU A 182 -0.08 19.17 11.97
C LEU A 182 -1.43 19.25 12.70
N GLU A 183 -2.02 20.44 12.78
CA GLU A 183 -3.33 20.61 13.41
C GLU A 183 -4.43 19.99 12.59
N THR A 184 -5.28 19.18 13.25
CA THR A 184 -6.54 18.71 12.69
C THR A 184 -7.48 19.89 12.50
N LYS A 185 -7.98 20.07 11.28
CA LYS A 185 -8.95 21.12 10.95
C LYS A 185 -10.33 20.49 10.73
N GLU A 186 -10.80 20.43 9.49
CA GLU A 186 -12.16 20.04 9.16
C GLU A 186 -12.29 18.53 8.87
N LYS A 187 -13.34 17.90 9.41
CA LYS A 187 -13.76 16.56 9.00
C LYS A 187 -14.58 16.65 7.71
N VAL A 188 -14.13 15.99 6.65
CA VAL A 188 -14.82 15.91 5.37
C VAL A 188 -15.45 14.54 5.20
N ASP A 189 -16.67 14.52 4.67
CA ASP A 189 -17.48 13.33 4.42
C ASP A 189 -17.75 13.22 2.92
N TRP A 190 -17.13 12.22 2.27
CA TRP A 190 -17.27 11.99 0.83
C TRP A 190 -18.73 11.90 0.38
N SER A 191 -19.60 11.31 1.22
CA SER A 191 -21.01 11.05 0.89
C SER A 191 -21.85 12.32 0.70
N LYS A 192 -21.36 13.47 1.17
CA LYS A 192 -22.01 14.77 0.97
C LYS A 192 -21.78 15.35 -0.43
N PHE A 193 -20.76 14.86 -1.15
CA PHE A 193 -20.35 15.41 -2.45
C PHE A 193 -20.61 14.43 -3.58
N VAL A 194 -20.29 13.16 -3.37
CA VAL A 194 -20.48 12.09 -4.35
C VAL A 194 -21.04 10.85 -3.66
N ALA A 195 -21.88 10.10 -4.36
CA ALA A 195 -22.55 8.92 -3.82
C ALA A 195 -21.58 7.73 -3.66
N VAL A 196 -20.66 7.81 -2.69
CA VAL A 196 -19.68 6.78 -2.37
C VAL A 196 -19.64 6.49 -0.87
N ASN A 197 -19.22 5.28 -0.51
CA ASN A 197 -19.11 4.75 0.85
C ASN A 197 -17.66 4.75 1.37
N GLY A 198 -16.75 5.38 0.63
CA GLY A 198 -15.31 5.41 0.87
C GLY A 198 -14.58 5.68 -0.43
N ALA A 199 -13.36 6.19 -0.33
CA ALA A 199 -12.44 6.38 -1.45
C ALA A 199 -11.06 5.88 -1.06
N THR A 200 -10.21 5.57 -2.05
CA THR A 200 -8.85 5.12 -1.75
C THR A 200 -8.00 6.22 -1.13
N ALA A 201 -6.94 5.84 -0.43
CA ALA A 201 -5.90 6.75 0.05
C ALA A 201 -4.86 7.11 -1.02
N HIS A 202 -5.07 6.69 -2.28
CA HIS A 202 -4.14 6.82 -3.41
C HIS A 202 -4.79 7.52 -4.62
N PRO A 203 -5.23 8.78 -4.49
CA PRO A 203 -5.69 9.54 -5.64
C PRO A 203 -4.53 9.81 -6.61
N HIS A 204 -4.90 10.06 -7.87
CA HIS A 204 -3.98 10.52 -8.89
C HIS A 204 -4.18 12.00 -9.22
N TYR A 205 -3.09 12.68 -9.55
CA TYR A 205 -3.07 14.10 -9.87
C TYR A 205 -2.71 14.31 -11.35
N ALA A 206 -3.60 14.93 -12.11
CA ALA A 206 -3.33 15.33 -13.49
C ALA A 206 -2.59 16.68 -13.55
N SER A 207 -1.91 16.94 -14.66
CA SER A 207 -1.09 18.15 -14.83
C SER A 207 -1.87 19.45 -14.86
N ASP A 208 -3.17 19.39 -15.16
CA ASP A 208 -4.10 20.52 -15.09
C ASP A 208 -4.60 20.81 -13.66
N GLY A 209 -4.17 19.99 -12.68
CA GLY A 209 -4.58 20.04 -11.28
C GLY A 209 -5.83 19.21 -10.96
N THR A 210 -6.49 18.62 -11.95
CA THR A 210 -7.63 17.72 -11.73
C THR A 210 -7.16 16.50 -10.92
N THR A 211 -7.93 16.14 -9.90
CA THR A 211 -7.63 14.97 -9.07
C THR A 211 -8.62 13.85 -9.38
N TYR A 212 -8.11 12.63 -9.54
CA TYR A 212 -8.92 11.43 -9.73
C TYR A 212 -8.78 10.52 -8.52
N ASN A 213 -9.88 9.91 -8.09
CA ASN A 213 -9.85 8.86 -7.07
C ASN A 213 -10.90 7.78 -7.41
N MET A 214 -10.89 6.67 -6.69
CA MET A 214 -11.88 5.61 -6.83
C MET A 214 -12.58 5.33 -5.50
N GLY A 215 -13.88 5.07 -5.56
CA GLY A 215 -14.70 4.78 -4.38
C GLY A 215 -15.86 3.84 -4.69
N ASN A 216 -16.32 3.10 -3.68
CA ASN A 216 -17.41 2.15 -3.84
C ASN A 216 -18.76 2.79 -3.55
N SER A 217 -19.83 2.35 -4.21
CA SER A 217 -21.20 2.66 -3.80
C SER A 217 -22.03 1.40 -3.67
N TYR A 218 -22.79 1.30 -2.57
CA TYR A 218 -23.71 0.20 -2.31
C TYR A 218 -25.14 0.75 -2.27
N GLY A 219 -26.00 0.33 -3.20
CA GLY A 219 -27.35 0.86 -3.29
C GLY A 219 -28.36 -0.11 -3.87
N LYS A 220 -29.58 0.39 -4.12
CA LYS A 220 -30.70 -0.40 -4.68
C LYS A 220 -30.37 -1.03 -6.05
N HIS A 221 -29.42 -0.45 -6.78
CA HIS A 221 -28.97 -0.93 -8.09
C HIS A 221 -27.72 -1.82 -8.02
N GLY A 222 -27.42 -2.35 -6.83
CA GLY A 222 -26.25 -3.19 -6.55
C GLY A 222 -25.03 -2.37 -6.17
N THR A 223 -23.88 -3.03 -6.25
CA THR A 223 -22.57 -2.45 -5.96
C THR A 223 -21.98 -1.82 -7.22
N ARG A 224 -21.28 -0.69 -7.09
CA ARG A 224 -20.51 -0.08 -8.19
C ARG A 224 -19.13 0.36 -7.69
N TYR A 225 -18.15 0.28 -8.58
CA TYR A 225 -16.89 1.00 -8.46
C TYR A 225 -17.03 2.32 -9.19
N ASN A 226 -16.82 3.43 -8.51
CA ASN A 226 -16.97 4.76 -9.06
C ASN A 226 -15.60 5.41 -9.23
N ILE A 227 -15.33 5.91 -10.44
CA ILE A 227 -14.22 6.81 -10.69
C ILE A 227 -14.72 8.22 -10.39
N ILE A 228 -14.05 8.88 -9.46
CA ILE A 228 -14.37 10.22 -8.95
C ILE A 228 -13.40 11.20 -9.60
N GLU A 229 -13.93 12.29 -10.13
CA GLU A 229 -13.18 13.43 -10.66
C GLU A 229 -13.43 14.63 -9.77
N ILE A 230 -12.36 15.29 -9.31
CA ILE A 230 -12.40 16.47 -8.48
C ILE A 230 -11.73 17.62 -9.24
N PRO A 231 -12.44 18.72 -9.54
CA PRO A 231 -11.88 19.84 -10.28
C PRO A 231 -10.83 20.60 -9.45
N PRO A 232 -9.84 21.22 -10.08
CA PRO A 232 -8.77 21.93 -9.37
C PRO A 232 -9.23 23.22 -8.69
N GLN A 233 -10.26 23.88 -9.21
CA GLN A 233 -10.66 25.21 -8.77
C GLN A 233 -11.41 25.16 -7.42
N LYS A 234 -11.08 26.14 -6.56
CA LYS A 234 -11.85 26.46 -5.36
C LYS A 234 -12.88 27.54 -5.66
N SER A 235 -14.11 27.30 -5.22
CA SER A 235 -15.20 28.26 -5.28
C SER A 235 -15.03 29.35 -4.20
N ASN A 236 -14.45 28.98 -3.05
CA ASN A 236 -14.13 29.87 -1.93
C ASN A 236 -13.07 29.21 -1.00
N CYS A 237 -12.64 29.90 0.05
CA CYS A 237 -11.60 29.38 0.96
C CYS A 237 -12.03 28.19 1.83
N SER A 238 -13.33 27.96 2.00
CA SER A 238 -13.90 26.81 2.72
C SER A 238 -14.23 25.63 1.80
N ASP A 239 -14.03 25.77 0.49
CA ASP A 239 -14.24 24.70 -0.48
C ASP A 239 -13.30 23.52 -0.18
N THR A 240 -13.88 22.33 -0.12
CA THR A 240 -13.20 21.05 0.11
C THR A 240 -13.28 20.20 -1.15
N LEU A 241 -14.45 19.61 -1.39
CA LEU A 241 -14.74 18.67 -2.49
C LEU A 241 -15.88 19.16 -3.39
N GLU A 242 -16.31 20.42 -3.25
CA GLU A 242 -17.40 20.97 -4.06
C GLU A 242 -17.10 20.80 -5.56
N GLY A 243 -18.08 20.34 -6.33
CA GLY A 243 -17.89 20.04 -7.75
C GLY A 243 -17.25 18.67 -8.04
N ALA A 244 -16.90 17.88 -7.03
CA ALA A 244 -16.58 16.47 -7.24
C ALA A 244 -17.77 15.75 -7.90
N LYS A 245 -17.48 14.89 -8.88
CA LYS A 245 -18.49 14.12 -9.61
C LYS A 245 -18.02 12.68 -9.84
N VAL A 246 -18.97 11.79 -10.03
CA VAL A 246 -18.68 10.45 -10.55
C VAL A 246 -18.52 10.55 -12.06
N LEU A 247 -17.30 10.37 -12.55
CA LEU A 247 -16.99 10.34 -13.98
C LEU A 247 -17.58 9.08 -14.64
N CYS A 248 -17.46 7.94 -13.94
CA CYS A 248 -17.91 6.64 -14.46
C CYS A 248 -18.20 5.67 -13.31
N SER A 249 -19.13 4.73 -13.54
CA SER A 249 -19.45 3.63 -12.63
C SER A 249 -19.28 2.28 -13.33
N ILE A 250 -18.43 1.42 -12.77
CA ILE A 250 -18.16 0.06 -13.26
C ILE A 250 -18.96 -0.94 -12.42
N VAL A 251 -19.58 -1.93 -13.09
CA VAL A 251 -20.28 -3.04 -12.43
C VAL A 251 -19.26 -4.11 -12.02
N PRO A 252 -19.27 -4.58 -10.77
CA PRO A 252 -18.52 -5.75 -10.35
C PRO A 252 -18.86 -7.00 -11.15
N MET A 253 -17.88 -7.90 -11.31
CA MET A 253 -18.17 -9.25 -11.83
C MET A 253 -19.17 -10.01 -10.95
N ASP A 254 -19.17 -9.74 -9.63
CA ASP A 254 -20.12 -10.27 -8.66
C ASP A 254 -20.61 -9.14 -7.75
N ASN A 255 -21.91 -8.80 -7.85
CA ASN A 255 -22.51 -7.69 -7.10
C ASN A 255 -22.48 -7.87 -5.58
N MET A 256 -22.45 -9.11 -5.08
CA MET A 256 -22.41 -9.42 -3.64
C MET A 256 -20.99 -9.65 -3.12
N LYS A 257 -20.03 -9.78 -4.04
CA LYS A 257 -18.60 -9.96 -3.77
C LYS A 257 -17.76 -9.03 -4.65
N PRO A 258 -17.89 -7.70 -4.50
CA PRO A 258 -16.98 -6.78 -5.18
C PRO A 258 -15.53 -7.03 -4.76
N SER A 259 -14.60 -6.63 -5.62
CA SER A 259 -13.17 -6.65 -5.34
C SER A 259 -12.82 -5.58 -4.32
N TYR A 260 -11.93 -5.92 -3.40
CA TYR A 260 -11.09 -4.96 -2.71
C TYR A 260 -10.05 -4.42 -3.70
N TYR A 261 -9.76 -3.12 -3.62
CA TYR A 261 -8.71 -2.46 -4.38
C TYR A 261 -8.19 -1.31 -3.52
N HIS A 262 -6.88 -1.09 -3.61
CA HIS A 262 -6.17 -0.11 -2.78
C HIS A 262 -5.69 1.10 -3.59
N SER A 263 -5.38 0.88 -4.88
CA SER A 263 -5.00 1.92 -5.83
C SER A 263 -5.51 1.54 -7.24
N PHE A 264 -5.27 2.42 -8.20
CA PHE A 264 -5.63 2.23 -9.61
C PHE A 264 -4.54 2.81 -10.51
N GLY A 265 -4.53 2.47 -11.80
CA GLY A 265 -3.58 3.05 -12.75
C GLY A 265 -4.15 4.30 -13.43
N MET A 266 -3.29 5.27 -13.74
CA MET A 266 -3.65 6.43 -14.55
C MET A 266 -2.56 6.72 -15.57
N SER A 267 -2.97 6.88 -16.83
CA SER A 267 -2.17 7.38 -17.95
C SER A 267 -2.66 8.76 -18.39
N GLU A 268 -2.08 9.30 -19.47
CA GLU A 268 -2.50 10.58 -20.03
C GLU A 268 -3.99 10.62 -20.37
N ASN A 269 -4.53 9.56 -20.98
CA ASN A 269 -5.90 9.51 -21.49
C ASN A 269 -6.78 8.46 -20.81
N TYR A 270 -6.21 7.53 -20.04
CA TYR A 270 -6.98 6.41 -19.48
C TYR A 270 -6.77 6.20 -17.99
N ILE A 271 -7.83 5.74 -17.33
CA ILE A 271 -7.82 5.17 -15.99
C ILE A 271 -7.95 3.65 -16.10
N ILE A 272 -7.15 2.92 -15.33
CA ILE A 272 -7.10 1.45 -15.32
C ILE A 272 -7.48 0.95 -13.94
N PHE A 273 -8.65 0.34 -13.82
CA PHE A 273 -9.10 -0.32 -12.60
C PHE A 273 -8.77 -1.82 -12.64
N ILE A 274 -8.11 -2.31 -11.59
CA ILE A 274 -7.69 -3.71 -11.44
C ILE A 274 -8.70 -4.42 -10.52
N GLU A 275 -9.64 -5.14 -11.11
CA GLU A 275 -10.59 -5.99 -10.36
C GLU A 275 -9.92 -7.33 -10.03
N GLN A 276 -9.41 -7.44 -8.82
CA GLN A 276 -8.60 -8.55 -8.34
C GLN A 276 -9.40 -9.60 -7.54
N PRO A 277 -8.82 -10.79 -7.26
CA PRO A 277 -9.48 -11.87 -6.55
C PRO A 277 -9.54 -11.68 -5.02
N ILE A 278 -9.28 -10.49 -4.49
CA ILE A 278 -9.55 -10.18 -3.08
C ILE A 278 -11.00 -9.70 -2.99
N ARG A 279 -11.90 -10.55 -2.49
CA ARG A 279 -13.36 -10.30 -2.52
C ARG A 279 -13.90 -9.84 -1.18
N LEU A 280 -14.73 -8.81 -1.21
CA LEU A 280 -15.48 -8.28 -0.07
C LEU A 280 -16.83 -8.99 0.00
N ASN A 281 -16.99 -9.97 0.90
CA ASN A 281 -18.28 -10.62 1.09
C ASN A 281 -19.24 -9.68 1.86
N LEU A 282 -20.06 -8.93 1.14
CA LEU A 282 -20.91 -7.88 1.71
C LEU A 282 -21.88 -8.43 2.76
N MET A 283 -22.43 -9.63 2.56
CA MET A 283 -23.31 -10.27 3.55
C MET A 283 -22.57 -10.53 4.88
N ARG A 284 -21.32 -11.00 4.83
CA ARG A 284 -20.51 -11.19 6.03
C ARG A 284 -20.13 -9.86 6.68
N ILE A 285 -19.83 -8.84 5.90
CA ILE A 285 -19.48 -7.50 6.40
C ILE A 285 -20.69 -6.85 7.08
N ILE A 286 -21.87 -6.87 6.45
CA ILE A 286 -23.10 -6.30 7.00
C ILE A 286 -23.52 -7.05 8.29
N THR A 287 -23.33 -8.37 8.34
CA THR A 287 -23.66 -9.18 9.53
C THR A 287 -22.54 -9.27 10.57
N SER A 288 -21.42 -8.56 10.37
CA SER A 288 -20.20 -8.66 11.19
C SER A 288 -20.46 -8.45 12.69
N LYS A 289 -21.14 -7.35 13.04
CA LYS A 289 -21.49 -7.01 14.44
C LYS A 289 -22.39 -8.06 15.10
N PHE A 290 -23.39 -8.56 14.37
CA PHE A 290 -24.27 -9.64 14.86
C PHE A 290 -23.50 -10.94 15.10
N ARG A 291 -22.51 -11.23 14.25
CA ARG A 291 -21.63 -12.40 14.37
C ARG A 291 -20.51 -12.22 15.40
N GLY A 292 -20.33 -11.01 15.95
CA GLY A 292 -19.20 -10.70 16.83
C GLY A 292 -17.85 -10.80 16.13
N LYS A 293 -17.79 -10.51 14.83
CA LYS A 293 -16.59 -10.62 13.99
C LYS A 293 -16.17 -9.26 13.43
N PRO A 294 -14.86 -8.98 13.23
CA PRO A 294 -14.40 -7.76 12.59
C PRO A 294 -14.69 -7.76 11.08
N ILE A 295 -14.65 -6.58 10.46
CA ILE A 295 -14.93 -6.39 9.01
C ILE A 295 -13.95 -7.19 8.14
N SER A 296 -12.68 -7.28 8.56
CA SER A 296 -11.64 -8.04 7.88
C SER A 296 -11.97 -9.53 7.63
N GLU A 297 -12.80 -10.18 8.46
CA GLU A 297 -13.24 -11.58 8.20
C GLU A 297 -14.17 -11.70 6.97
N GLY A 298 -14.71 -10.58 6.49
CA GLY A 298 -15.47 -10.50 5.25
C GLY A 298 -14.60 -10.47 3.99
N ILE A 299 -13.29 -10.28 4.10
CA ILE A 299 -12.37 -10.10 2.97
C ILE A 299 -11.58 -11.37 2.73
N ASN A 300 -11.66 -11.94 1.54
CA ASN A 300 -11.07 -13.24 1.24
C ASN A 300 -10.38 -13.27 -0.12
N TRP A 301 -9.25 -13.96 -0.19
CA TRP A 301 -8.62 -14.33 -1.46
C TRP A 301 -9.41 -15.49 -2.11
N GLU A 302 -9.96 -15.25 -3.28
CA GLU A 302 -10.80 -16.17 -4.06
C GLU A 302 -10.17 -16.41 -5.46
N PRO A 303 -9.09 -17.21 -5.57
CA PRO A 303 -8.29 -17.35 -6.80
C PRO A 303 -9.00 -18.05 -7.96
N GLN A 304 -10.22 -18.56 -7.74
CA GLN A 304 -11.06 -19.04 -8.83
C GLN A 304 -11.52 -17.92 -9.77
N TYR A 305 -11.50 -16.67 -9.31
CA TYR A 305 -11.71 -15.51 -10.18
C TYR A 305 -10.39 -15.09 -10.83
N SER A 306 -10.44 -14.81 -12.13
CA SER A 306 -9.35 -14.13 -12.83
C SER A 306 -9.29 -12.65 -12.45
N THR A 307 -8.11 -12.05 -12.59
CA THR A 307 -7.96 -10.59 -12.46
C THR A 307 -8.41 -9.93 -13.76
N ARG A 308 -9.26 -8.90 -13.68
CA ARG A 308 -9.76 -8.16 -14.85
C ARG A 308 -9.26 -6.72 -14.81
N PHE A 309 -8.77 -6.23 -15.94
CA PHE A 309 -8.43 -4.82 -16.11
C PHE A 309 -9.59 -4.11 -16.83
N HIS A 310 -10.16 -3.11 -16.18
CA HIS A 310 -11.15 -2.22 -16.77
C HIS A 310 -10.44 -0.93 -17.18
N VAL A 311 -10.59 -0.54 -18.44
CA VAL A 311 -9.97 0.68 -18.98
C VAL A 311 -11.06 1.70 -19.26
N VAL A 312 -10.90 2.90 -18.73
CA VAL A 312 -11.87 4.00 -18.87
C VAL A 312 -11.18 5.17 -19.54
N ASN A 313 -11.79 5.72 -20.59
CA ASN A 313 -11.36 6.99 -21.16
C ASN A 313 -11.60 8.09 -20.12
N LYS A 314 -10.51 8.71 -19.66
CA LYS A 314 -10.51 9.67 -18.56
C LYS A 314 -11.26 10.96 -18.90
N HIS A 315 -11.37 11.31 -20.19
CA HIS A 315 -12.00 12.54 -20.65
C HIS A 315 -13.50 12.39 -20.86
N THR A 316 -13.94 11.21 -21.31
CA THR A 316 -15.36 10.95 -21.63
C THR A 316 -16.09 10.15 -20.56
N GLY A 317 -15.36 9.45 -19.68
CA GLY A 317 -15.92 8.48 -18.73
C GLY A 317 -16.36 7.17 -19.38
N GLU A 318 -16.11 6.97 -20.67
CA GLU A 318 -16.49 5.76 -21.39
C GLU A 318 -15.61 4.58 -20.95
N VAL A 319 -16.24 3.49 -20.51
CA VAL A 319 -15.55 2.22 -20.28
C VAL A 319 -15.28 1.57 -21.63
N LEU A 320 -14.02 1.34 -21.95
CA LEU A 320 -13.65 0.68 -23.20
C LEU A 320 -14.18 -0.76 -23.22
N PRO A 321 -14.64 -1.27 -24.38
CA PRO A 321 -15.26 -2.58 -24.49
C PRO A 321 -14.26 -3.74 -24.36
N GLY A 322 -12.95 -3.45 -24.34
CA GLY A 322 -11.91 -4.47 -24.27
C GLY A 322 -12.01 -5.35 -23.03
N GLN A 323 -11.72 -6.64 -23.22
CA GLN A 323 -11.84 -7.68 -22.21
C GLN A 323 -10.44 -8.18 -21.80
N TRP A 324 -9.70 -7.36 -21.05
CA TRP A 324 -8.35 -7.70 -20.61
C TRP A 324 -8.37 -8.45 -19.28
N TYR A 325 -7.74 -9.63 -19.25
CA TYR A 325 -7.69 -10.55 -18.12
C TYR A 325 -6.26 -10.98 -17.82
N SER A 326 -6.00 -11.39 -16.58
CA SER A 326 -4.77 -12.08 -16.18
C SER A 326 -5.13 -13.27 -15.30
N LYS A 327 -4.18 -14.20 -15.15
CA LYS A 327 -4.17 -15.12 -14.00
C LYS A 327 -4.31 -14.33 -12.69
N PRO A 328 -4.92 -14.94 -11.65
CA PRO A 328 -5.12 -14.27 -10.37
C PRO A 328 -3.81 -13.79 -9.77
N PHE A 329 -3.78 -12.52 -9.37
CA PHE A 329 -2.75 -11.93 -8.51
C PHE A 329 -3.40 -10.88 -7.60
N ALA A 330 -2.72 -10.52 -6.51
CA ALA A 330 -3.09 -9.40 -5.67
C ALA A 330 -2.11 -8.23 -5.86
N THR A 331 -2.59 -7.00 -5.68
CA THR A 331 -1.80 -5.77 -5.73
C THR A 331 -2.37 -4.76 -4.75
N PHE A 332 -1.49 -4.08 -4.03
CA PHE A 332 -1.86 -2.88 -3.26
C PHE A 332 -1.51 -1.63 -4.07
N HIS A 333 -0.26 -1.53 -4.52
CA HIS A 333 0.24 -0.31 -5.13
C HIS A 333 0.54 -0.48 -6.63
N GLN A 334 0.04 0.48 -7.40
CA GLN A 334 0.50 0.73 -8.75
C GLN A 334 1.82 1.51 -8.72
N ILE A 335 2.73 1.19 -9.65
CA ILE A 335 4.02 1.87 -9.80
C ILE A 335 3.85 3.05 -10.77
N ASN A 336 3.48 2.75 -12.02
CA ASN A 336 3.14 3.75 -13.03
C ASN A 336 2.29 3.11 -14.16
N ALA A 337 1.65 3.94 -14.98
CA ALA A 337 0.95 3.51 -16.18
C ALA A 337 1.15 4.53 -17.30
N PHE A 338 1.29 4.09 -18.54
CA PHE A 338 1.50 4.99 -19.67
C PHE A 338 1.01 4.39 -20.98
N GLU A 339 0.91 5.24 -22.00
CA GLU A 339 0.49 4.85 -23.35
C GLU A 339 1.72 4.73 -24.26
N ASP A 340 1.79 3.65 -25.06
CA ASP A 340 2.83 3.48 -26.09
C ASP A 340 2.29 2.65 -27.26
N HIS A 341 2.42 3.17 -28.50
CA HIS A 341 1.98 2.53 -29.76
C HIS A 341 0.60 1.85 -29.70
N GLY A 342 -0.42 2.53 -29.15
CA GLY A 342 -1.78 2.00 -29.06
C GLY A 342 -1.99 0.91 -27.99
N CYS A 343 -1.06 0.80 -27.04
CA CYS A 343 -1.18 -0.05 -25.86
C CYS A 343 -1.10 0.79 -24.59
N LEU A 344 -1.75 0.31 -23.53
CA LEU A 344 -1.48 0.73 -22.17
C LEU A 344 -0.44 -0.19 -21.54
N VAL A 345 0.61 0.39 -20.99
CA VAL A 345 1.62 -0.29 -20.17
C VAL A 345 1.29 0.01 -18.71
N LEU A 346 1.22 -1.03 -17.88
CA LEU A 346 0.85 -0.94 -16.47
C LEU A 346 1.86 -1.68 -15.62
N ASP A 347 2.52 -0.97 -14.71
CA ASP A 347 3.50 -1.52 -13.79
C ASP A 347 2.92 -1.54 -12.36
N LEU A 348 2.99 -2.71 -11.71
CA LEU A 348 2.32 -2.99 -10.43
C LEU A 348 3.24 -3.73 -9.46
N CYS A 349 3.06 -3.52 -8.16
CA CYS A 349 3.60 -4.38 -7.11
C CYS A 349 2.66 -5.56 -6.87
N CYS A 350 3.00 -6.75 -7.40
CA CYS A 350 2.10 -7.90 -7.44
C CYS A 350 2.52 -9.06 -6.53
N GLN A 351 1.52 -9.74 -5.97
CA GLN A 351 1.64 -10.98 -5.20
C GLN A 351 0.86 -12.11 -5.87
N ASP A 352 1.37 -13.33 -5.80
CA ASP A 352 0.70 -14.51 -6.38
C ASP A 352 -0.49 -15.02 -5.54
N ASP A 353 -0.64 -14.52 -4.31
CA ASP A 353 -1.85 -14.67 -3.52
C ASP A 353 -2.24 -13.37 -2.80
N GLY A 354 -3.46 -13.31 -2.27
CA GLY A 354 -3.99 -12.16 -1.53
C GLY A 354 -4.12 -12.41 -0.03
N LYS A 355 -3.25 -13.24 0.56
CA LYS A 355 -3.34 -13.62 1.98
C LYS A 355 -2.70 -12.61 2.94
N THR A 356 -1.99 -11.61 2.39
CA THR A 356 -1.24 -10.62 3.17
C THR A 356 -2.13 -9.81 4.13
N LEU A 357 -3.33 -9.40 3.71
CA LEU A 357 -4.30 -8.73 4.59
C LEU A 357 -4.64 -9.55 5.84
N ALA A 358 -4.81 -10.86 5.72
CA ALA A 358 -5.11 -11.71 6.87
C ALA A 358 -3.88 -11.92 7.79
N THR A 359 -2.69 -11.61 7.29
CA THR A 359 -1.41 -11.89 7.93
C THR A 359 -0.89 -10.69 8.74
N TYR A 360 -1.24 -9.45 8.37
CA TYR A 360 -0.90 -8.19 9.08
C TYR A 360 -1.62 -7.98 10.43
N LYS A 361 -1.95 -9.08 11.12
CA LYS A 361 -2.38 -9.05 12.52
C LYS A 361 -1.17 -8.74 13.40
N LEU A 362 -1.35 -7.87 14.39
CA LEU A 362 -0.30 -7.48 15.32
C LEU A 362 0.28 -8.68 16.08
N GLN A 363 -0.54 -9.69 16.40
CA GLN A 363 -0.07 -10.94 17.02
C GLN A 363 0.91 -11.74 16.15
N ASN A 364 0.84 -11.59 14.82
CA ASN A 364 1.74 -12.24 13.88
C ASN A 364 3.02 -11.42 13.72
N MET A 365 2.88 -10.11 13.50
CA MET A 365 3.99 -9.20 13.25
C MET A 365 4.86 -8.97 14.50
N ARG A 366 4.29 -9.12 15.71
CA ARG A 366 5.02 -9.02 16.99
C ARG A 366 5.69 -10.33 17.42
N ARG A 367 5.67 -11.39 16.59
CA ARG A 367 6.51 -12.59 16.78
C ARG A 367 7.98 -12.24 16.57
N SER A 368 8.88 -13.17 16.91
CA SER A 368 10.32 -12.96 16.76
C SER A 368 11.04 -14.19 16.22
N GLY A 369 12.21 -13.99 15.62
CA GLY A 369 13.06 -15.07 15.14
C GLY A 369 12.34 -16.00 14.16
N VAL A 370 12.43 -17.31 14.43
CA VAL A 370 11.86 -18.36 13.57
C VAL A 370 10.34 -18.24 13.45
N ASP A 371 9.63 -17.84 14.51
CA ASP A 371 8.17 -17.75 14.49
C ASP A 371 7.67 -16.62 13.58
N LEU A 372 8.41 -15.52 13.50
CA LEU A 372 8.12 -14.43 12.55
C LEU A 372 8.45 -14.87 11.12
N TYR A 373 9.59 -15.53 10.93
CA TYR A 373 10.00 -16.05 9.61
C TYR A 373 8.97 -17.03 9.04
N GLN A 374 8.43 -17.95 9.86
CA GLN A 374 7.39 -18.88 9.42
C GLN A 374 6.12 -18.17 8.94
N VAL A 375 5.74 -17.07 9.60
CA VAL A 375 4.59 -16.26 9.15
C VAL A 375 4.93 -15.57 7.84
N TYR A 376 6.12 -14.97 7.73
CA TYR A 376 6.61 -14.33 6.50
C TYR A 376 6.66 -15.29 5.30
N ASP A 377 7.18 -16.50 5.52
CA ASP A 377 7.31 -17.52 4.47
C ASP A 377 5.96 -18.08 4.00
N SER A 378 4.91 -17.94 4.82
CA SER A 378 3.56 -18.48 4.55
C SER A 378 2.73 -17.69 3.52
N VAL A 379 3.20 -16.51 3.10
CA VAL A 379 2.51 -15.65 2.12
C VAL A 379 3.35 -15.40 0.87
N ALA A 380 2.68 -15.03 -0.22
CA ALA A 380 3.35 -14.61 -1.44
C ALA A 380 4.11 -13.28 -1.24
N ARG A 381 5.28 -13.18 -1.85
CA ARG A 381 6.10 -11.96 -1.84
C ARG A 381 5.61 -11.03 -2.94
N THR A 382 5.84 -9.74 -2.75
CA THR A 382 5.45 -8.73 -3.73
C THR A 382 6.61 -8.46 -4.69
N PHE A 383 6.35 -8.49 -5.99
CA PHE A 383 7.34 -8.20 -7.02
C PHE A 383 6.81 -7.22 -8.07
N PRO A 384 7.67 -6.34 -8.61
CA PRO A 384 7.27 -5.39 -9.65
C PRO A 384 7.03 -6.14 -10.98
N ARG A 385 5.83 -5.98 -11.55
CA ARG A 385 5.38 -6.66 -12.77
C ARG A 385 4.79 -5.67 -13.77
N ARG A 386 5.13 -5.83 -15.04
CA ARG A 386 4.63 -5.06 -16.17
C ARG A 386 3.60 -5.84 -16.96
N PHE A 387 2.45 -5.24 -17.19
CA PHE A 387 1.38 -5.72 -18.08
C PHE A 387 1.24 -4.79 -19.28
N VAL A 388 0.84 -5.35 -20.43
CA VAL A 388 0.53 -4.58 -21.64
C VAL A 388 -0.88 -4.91 -22.11
N LEU A 389 -1.69 -3.87 -22.31
CA LEU A 389 -3.09 -3.95 -22.69
C LEU A 389 -3.27 -3.26 -24.06
N PRO A 390 -3.36 -4.01 -25.17
CA PRO A 390 -3.62 -3.42 -26.49
C PRO A 390 -5.01 -2.76 -26.53
N LEU A 391 -5.07 -1.48 -26.90
CA LEU A 391 -6.32 -0.70 -26.94
C LEU A 391 -7.10 -0.91 -28.23
N ASN A 392 -6.40 -0.92 -29.37
CA ASN A 392 -7.00 -1.02 -30.69
C ASN A 392 -7.09 -2.48 -31.14
N MET A 393 -8.16 -3.14 -30.74
CA MET A 393 -8.45 -4.53 -31.07
C MET A 393 -9.49 -4.59 -32.18
N SER A 394 -9.09 -4.90 -33.43
CA SER A 394 -10.07 -5.19 -34.47
C SER A 394 -10.81 -6.51 -34.16
N SER A 395 -12.04 -6.65 -34.64
CA SER A 395 -12.78 -7.92 -34.58
C SER A 395 -11.94 -9.09 -35.11
N ASP A 396 -11.12 -8.80 -36.12
CA ASP A 396 -10.33 -9.75 -36.89
C ASP A 396 -8.94 -10.02 -36.26
N ALA A 397 -8.66 -9.45 -35.08
CA ALA A 397 -7.42 -9.70 -34.37
C ALA A 397 -7.22 -11.21 -34.15
N PRO A 398 -6.03 -11.76 -34.48
CA PRO A 398 -5.80 -13.19 -34.54
C PRO A 398 -5.86 -13.85 -33.17
N VAL A 399 -6.64 -14.93 -33.07
CA VAL A 399 -6.73 -15.78 -31.88
C VAL A 399 -5.42 -16.53 -31.67
N GLY A 400 -4.99 -16.66 -30.41
CA GLY A 400 -3.80 -17.43 -30.01
C GLY A 400 -2.45 -16.78 -30.33
N LYS A 401 -2.44 -15.60 -30.95
CA LYS A 401 -1.20 -14.84 -31.21
C LYS A 401 -1.00 -13.75 -30.16
N ASN A 402 0.26 -13.40 -29.91
CA ASN A 402 0.59 -12.24 -29.09
C ASN A 402 0.24 -10.96 -29.85
N LEU A 403 -0.50 -10.07 -29.18
CA LEU A 403 -1.02 -8.82 -29.70
C LEU A 403 -0.25 -7.61 -29.17
N ASN A 404 0.69 -7.82 -28.24
CA ASN A 404 1.61 -6.78 -27.81
C ASN A 404 2.65 -6.50 -28.93
N PRO A 405 2.68 -5.28 -29.51
CA PRO A 405 3.64 -4.89 -30.55
C PRO A 405 4.96 -4.33 -29.99
N LEU A 406 5.06 -4.10 -28.67
CA LEU A 406 6.16 -3.37 -28.05
C LEU A 406 7.41 -4.26 -27.94
N PRO A 407 8.54 -3.92 -28.59
CA PRO A 407 9.71 -4.80 -28.68
C PRO A 407 10.54 -4.83 -27.40
N TYR A 408 10.37 -3.86 -26.49
CA TYR A 408 11.19 -3.69 -25.29
C TYR A 408 10.64 -4.42 -24.06
N THR A 409 9.52 -5.13 -24.17
CA THR A 409 8.88 -5.82 -23.05
C THR A 409 8.53 -7.25 -23.43
N LEU A 410 8.73 -8.16 -22.48
CA LEU A 410 8.38 -9.57 -22.62
C LEU A 410 6.92 -9.87 -22.27
N ALA A 411 6.16 -8.87 -21.81
CA ALA A 411 4.75 -9.00 -21.50
C ALA A 411 3.97 -9.44 -22.76
N LYS A 412 2.93 -10.24 -22.57
CA LYS A 412 2.14 -10.80 -23.68
C LYS A 412 0.68 -10.47 -23.49
N ALA A 413 -0.04 -10.30 -24.59
CA ALA A 413 -1.49 -10.16 -24.61
C ALA A 413 -2.04 -11.10 -25.68
N VAL A 414 -2.74 -12.17 -25.29
CA VAL A 414 -3.19 -13.21 -26.23
C VAL A 414 -4.71 -13.29 -26.22
N LYS A 415 -5.35 -13.05 -27.37
CA LYS A 415 -6.81 -13.19 -27.52
C LYS A 415 -7.20 -14.66 -27.62
N ASP A 416 -8.18 -15.09 -26.83
CA ASP A 416 -8.77 -16.42 -26.91
C ASP A 416 -9.98 -16.47 -27.86
N ALA A 417 -10.58 -17.66 -28.00
CA ALA A 417 -11.73 -17.89 -28.89
C ALA A 417 -13.00 -17.15 -28.43
N ASP A 418 -13.11 -16.82 -27.14
CA ASP A 418 -14.23 -16.07 -26.55
C ASP A 418 -14.04 -14.54 -26.71
N GLY A 419 -12.90 -14.12 -27.27
CA GLY A 419 -12.55 -12.71 -27.45
C GLY A 419 -11.89 -12.05 -26.24
N LYS A 420 -11.62 -12.79 -25.16
CA LYS A 420 -10.88 -12.27 -24.00
C LYS A 420 -9.40 -12.18 -24.33
N VAL A 421 -8.77 -11.12 -23.87
CA VAL A 421 -7.34 -10.87 -24.03
C VAL A 421 -6.62 -11.23 -22.74
N TRP A 422 -5.87 -12.33 -22.75
CA TRP A 422 -5.09 -12.80 -21.61
C TRP A 422 -3.72 -12.12 -21.58
N CYS A 423 -3.56 -11.17 -20.66
CA CYS A 423 -2.34 -10.46 -20.37
C CYS A 423 -1.46 -11.29 -19.42
N THR A 424 -0.25 -11.63 -19.88
CA THR A 424 0.82 -12.23 -19.08
C THR A 424 1.89 -11.18 -18.82
N HIS A 425 2.30 -11.03 -17.56
CA HIS A 425 3.26 -10.01 -17.18
C HIS A 425 4.70 -10.33 -17.58
N GLU A 426 5.52 -9.29 -17.59
CA GLU A 426 6.98 -9.36 -17.47
C GLU A 426 7.39 -8.96 -16.04
N ASN A 427 8.37 -9.63 -15.45
CA ASN A 427 8.97 -9.19 -14.19
C ASN A 427 9.95 -8.04 -14.45
N LEU A 428 9.87 -6.97 -13.65
CA LEU A 428 10.73 -5.78 -13.74
C LEU A 428 11.94 -5.85 -12.79
N HIS A 429 12.36 -7.07 -12.45
CA HIS A 429 13.51 -7.33 -11.60
C HIS A 429 14.34 -8.47 -12.20
N PRO A 430 15.63 -8.58 -11.85
CA PRO A 430 16.47 -9.68 -12.31
C PRO A 430 16.23 -10.92 -11.43
N GLU A 431 16.79 -12.06 -11.85
CA GLU A 431 16.88 -13.23 -10.99
C GLU A 431 17.71 -12.93 -9.73
N GLY A 432 17.33 -13.50 -8.60
CA GLY A 432 17.99 -13.29 -7.30
C GLY A 432 17.47 -12.08 -6.52
N PHE A 433 16.62 -11.25 -7.13
CA PHE A 433 15.90 -10.17 -6.43
C PHE A 433 15.01 -10.70 -5.30
N GLU A 434 14.55 -11.95 -5.44
CA GLU A 434 13.73 -12.67 -4.45
C GLU A 434 14.45 -12.79 -3.10
N ASN A 435 15.79 -12.78 -3.09
CA ASN A 435 16.59 -12.83 -1.87
C ASN A 435 16.40 -11.58 -0.99
N PHE A 436 15.90 -10.48 -1.54
CA PHE A 436 15.62 -9.24 -0.80
C PHE A 436 14.19 -9.18 -0.24
N GLY A 437 13.41 -10.25 -0.41
CA GLY A 437 12.14 -10.42 0.28
C GLY A 437 10.95 -9.69 -0.35
N GLY A 438 11.09 -9.28 -1.61
CA GLY A 438 10.07 -8.55 -2.37
C GLY A 438 10.22 -7.03 -2.26
N LEU A 439 9.40 -6.31 -3.01
CA LEU A 439 9.38 -4.85 -3.08
C LEU A 439 7.95 -4.32 -2.97
N GLU A 440 7.79 -3.30 -2.15
CA GLU A 440 6.52 -2.56 -1.97
C GLU A 440 6.77 -1.07 -1.72
N PHE A 441 5.70 -0.29 -1.55
CA PHE A 441 5.72 1.17 -1.44
C PHE A 441 6.45 1.85 -2.59
N PRO A 442 6.00 1.62 -3.84
CA PRO A 442 6.63 2.19 -5.01
C PRO A 442 6.41 3.71 -5.07
N GLN A 443 7.45 4.42 -5.48
CA GLN A 443 7.45 5.85 -5.74
C GLN A 443 8.23 6.12 -7.03
N ILE A 444 7.86 7.18 -7.75
CA ILE A 444 8.54 7.63 -8.98
C ILE A 444 8.80 9.13 -8.90
N ASN A 445 9.46 9.70 -9.91
CA ASN A 445 9.39 11.14 -10.16
C ASN A 445 7.98 11.52 -10.66
N TYR A 446 7.01 11.52 -9.73
CA TYR A 446 5.59 11.56 -10.04
C TYR A 446 5.19 12.85 -10.76
N SER A 447 5.74 13.99 -10.35
CA SER A 447 5.39 15.31 -10.91
C SER A 447 5.71 15.43 -12.40
N GLN A 448 6.71 14.71 -12.90
CA GLN A 448 7.13 14.78 -14.30
C GLN A 448 6.72 13.55 -15.13
N TYR A 449 6.74 12.35 -14.52
CA TYR A 449 6.65 11.06 -15.21
C TYR A 449 5.40 10.23 -14.88
N SER A 450 4.54 10.66 -13.95
CA SER A 450 3.24 10.00 -13.73
C SER A 450 2.41 10.04 -15.02
N GLY A 451 1.87 8.89 -15.41
CA GLY A 451 1.07 8.76 -16.63
C GLY A 451 1.88 8.68 -17.93
N LYS A 452 3.22 8.74 -17.85
CA LYS A 452 4.14 8.81 -19.00
C LYS A 452 5.18 7.69 -18.95
N LYS A 453 5.77 7.41 -20.11
CA LYS A 453 6.91 6.47 -20.20
C LYS A 453 8.05 6.97 -19.31
N TYR A 454 8.61 6.06 -18.53
CA TYR A 454 9.55 6.34 -17.44
C TYR A 454 10.57 5.21 -17.34
N ARG A 455 11.66 5.42 -16.60
CA ARG A 455 12.76 4.49 -16.45
C ARG A 455 12.99 4.02 -15.02
N TYR A 456 12.75 4.85 -14.02
CA TYR A 456 13.12 4.57 -12.64
C TYR A 456 11.93 4.62 -11.69
N PHE A 457 11.86 3.63 -10.81
CA PHE A 457 11.06 3.71 -9.59
C PHE A 457 11.90 3.35 -8.37
N TYR A 458 11.40 3.74 -7.22
CA TYR A 458 11.99 3.52 -5.90
C TYR A 458 10.98 2.74 -5.05
N GLY A 459 11.45 1.92 -4.11
CA GLY A 459 10.57 1.20 -3.19
C GLY A 459 11.32 0.69 -1.97
N CYS A 460 10.61 0.06 -1.05
CA CYS A 460 11.21 -0.64 0.07
C CYS A 460 11.38 -2.12 -0.25
N GLY A 461 12.47 -2.74 0.19
CA GLY A 461 12.53 -4.20 0.35
C GLY A 461 11.68 -4.64 1.54
N PHE A 462 10.95 -5.75 1.43
CA PHE A 462 9.85 -6.10 2.34
C PHE A 462 10.02 -7.43 3.08
N ARG A 463 11.26 -7.82 3.40
CA ARG A 463 11.58 -9.12 4.05
C ARG A 463 10.92 -9.31 5.44
N HIS A 464 10.53 -8.24 6.10
CA HIS A 464 9.98 -8.26 7.47
C HIS A 464 8.50 -7.85 7.55
N PHE A 465 7.72 -7.95 6.46
CA PHE A 465 6.37 -7.34 6.36
C PHE A 465 6.35 -5.80 6.35
N ILE A 466 7.49 -5.20 6.63
CA ILE A 466 7.78 -3.77 6.61
C ILE A 466 9.08 -3.57 5.84
N GLY A 467 9.41 -2.31 5.54
CA GLY A 467 10.63 -1.91 4.88
C GLY A 467 11.88 -2.23 5.70
N ASP A 468 12.81 -2.97 5.12
CA ASP A 468 14.13 -3.29 5.72
C ASP A 468 15.33 -2.83 4.88
N SER A 469 15.03 -2.21 3.74
CA SER A 469 15.96 -1.69 2.76
C SER A 469 15.23 -0.74 1.82
N LEU A 470 15.97 0.14 1.15
CA LEU A 470 15.46 0.95 0.05
C LEU A 470 16.04 0.42 -1.25
N MET A 471 15.27 0.52 -2.32
CA MET A 471 15.67 0.05 -3.65
C MET A 471 15.36 1.11 -4.71
N LYS A 472 16.24 1.23 -5.69
CA LYS A 472 16.02 1.90 -6.97
C LYS A 472 16.04 0.86 -8.06
N VAL A 473 15.04 0.82 -8.92
CA VAL A 473 14.93 -0.14 -10.02
C VAL A 473 14.89 0.60 -11.35
N ASP A 474 15.72 0.15 -12.30
CA ASP A 474 15.68 0.56 -13.71
C ASP A 474 14.79 -0.42 -14.47
N VAL A 475 13.64 0.03 -14.96
CA VAL A 475 12.63 -0.84 -15.59
C VAL A 475 13.00 -1.30 -17.00
N GLU A 476 13.99 -0.67 -17.63
CA GLU A 476 14.48 -1.06 -18.95
C GLU A 476 15.53 -2.16 -18.82
N THR A 477 16.53 -1.95 -17.96
CA THR A 477 17.63 -2.91 -17.77
C THR A 477 17.32 -3.99 -16.73
N LYS A 478 16.30 -3.78 -15.91
CA LYS A 478 15.95 -4.57 -14.71
C LYS A 478 17.04 -4.57 -13.64
N ASN A 479 18.07 -3.75 -13.76
CA ASN A 479 19.08 -3.60 -12.71
C ASN A 479 18.50 -2.79 -11.55
N PHE A 480 19.06 -3.00 -10.36
CA PHE A 480 18.66 -2.26 -9.18
C PHE A 480 19.85 -1.84 -8.32
N LYS A 481 19.65 -0.81 -7.50
CA LYS A 481 20.55 -0.39 -6.43
C LYS A 481 19.82 -0.55 -5.11
N ILE A 482 20.57 -0.85 -4.06
CA ILE A 482 20.03 -1.07 -2.71
C ILE A 482 20.78 -0.23 -1.70
N TRP A 483 20.04 0.35 -0.76
CA TRP A 483 20.55 0.91 0.48
C TRP A 483 19.99 0.06 1.61
N GLN A 484 20.88 -0.42 2.48
CA GLN A 484 20.52 -1.23 3.63
C GLN A 484 21.55 -1.00 4.74
N GLU A 485 21.07 -0.88 5.97
CA GLU A 485 21.88 -0.76 7.18
C GLU A 485 21.30 -1.75 8.20
N GLU A 486 22.16 -2.52 8.89
CA GLU A 486 21.71 -3.51 9.86
C GLU A 486 20.93 -2.84 11.01
N GLY A 487 19.80 -3.43 11.40
CA GLY A 487 18.93 -2.86 12.42
C GLY A 487 18.15 -1.61 11.99
N SER A 488 18.20 -1.23 10.71
CA SER A 488 17.52 -0.06 10.18
C SER A 488 16.31 -0.45 9.31
N TYR A 489 15.18 0.21 9.56
CA TYR A 489 13.90 -0.07 8.91
C TYR A 489 13.40 1.21 8.24
N PRO A 490 13.71 1.41 6.94
CA PRO A 490 13.30 2.60 6.22
C PRO A 490 11.83 2.55 5.83
N SER A 491 11.18 3.70 5.91
CA SER A 491 9.84 3.94 5.38
C SER A 491 9.85 4.22 3.87
N GLU A 492 8.66 4.34 3.27
CA GLU A 492 8.47 4.64 1.84
C GLU A 492 9.42 5.76 1.33
N PRO A 493 10.18 5.50 0.25
CA PRO A 493 11.15 6.45 -0.31
C PRO A 493 10.48 7.55 -1.14
N VAL A 494 10.34 8.75 -0.59
CA VAL A 494 9.74 9.89 -1.30
C VAL A 494 10.78 10.58 -2.18
N PHE A 495 10.55 10.62 -3.49
CA PHE A 495 11.41 11.32 -4.44
C PHE A 495 11.16 12.83 -4.43
N VAL A 496 12.24 13.62 -4.40
CA VAL A 496 12.21 15.08 -4.50
C VAL A 496 13.17 15.51 -5.62
N PRO A 497 12.67 16.07 -6.73
CA PRO A 497 13.53 16.49 -7.85
C PRO A 497 14.40 17.69 -7.45
N VAL A 498 15.61 17.74 -8.01
CA VAL A 498 16.38 19.00 -8.04
C VAL A 498 15.55 20.04 -8.83
N PRO A 499 15.53 21.32 -8.42
CA PRO A 499 14.88 22.37 -9.19
C PRO A 499 15.41 22.40 -10.64
N ASN A 500 14.49 22.40 -11.61
CA ASN A 500 14.81 22.37 -13.05
C ASN A 500 15.59 21.10 -13.50
N ALA A 501 15.45 19.99 -12.79
CA ALA A 501 16.02 18.70 -13.20
C ALA A 501 15.56 18.31 -14.62
N THR A 502 16.52 17.88 -15.44
CA THR A 502 16.28 17.36 -16.80
C THR A 502 16.30 15.83 -16.86
N ALA A 503 17.11 15.18 -16.02
CA ALA A 503 17.15 13.73 -15.90
C ALA A 503 16.09 13.25 -14.89
N GLU A 504 15.49 12.09 -15.17
CA GLU A 504 14.39 11.51 -14.40
C GLU A 504 14.74 11.28 -12.92
N ASP A 505 15.97 10.84 -12.65
CA ASP A 505 16.52 10.51 -11.34
C ASP A 505 17.44 11.58 -10.75
N ASN A 506 17.44 12.79 -11.31
CA ASN A 506 18.17 13.93 -10.75
C ASN A 506 17.36 14.56 -9.59
N GLY A 507 17.63 14.10 -8.39
CA GLY A 507 16.88 14.41 -7.19
C GLY A 507 17.46 13.74 -5.95
N VAL A 508 16.69 13.75 -4.88
CA VAL A 508 16.98 12.98 -3.67
C VAL A 508 15.82 12.05 -3.33
N ILE A 509 16.14 11.02 -2.57
CA ILE A 509 15.16 10.18 -1.88
C ILE A 509 15.17 10.54 -0.40
N LEU A 510 14.00 10.82 0.15
CA LEU A 510 13.76 11.03 1.56
C LEU A 510 13.07 9.80 2.15
N SER A 511 13.61 9.24 3.23
CA SER A 511 12.99 8.14 3.96
C SER A 511 13.25 8.30 5.46
N VAL A 512 12.23 8.11 6.27
CA VAL A 512 12.40 8.03 7.73
C VAL A 512 12.82 6.61 8.08
N VAL A 513 13.93 6.48 8.80
CA VAL A 513 14.51 5.22 9.23
C VAL A 513 14.36 5.09 10.73
N ILE A 514 13.85 3.94 11.17
CA ILE A 514 13.65 3.61 12.57
C ILE A 514 14.39 2.32 12.92
N SER A 515 14.62 2.08 14.20
CA SER A 515 15.29 0.88 14.70
C SER A 515 14.51 0.25 15.86
N PRO A 516 14.45 -1.09 15.94
CA PRO A 516 13.91 -1.77 17.10
C PRO A 516 14.84 -1.69 18.32
N ASN A 517 16.08 -1.22 18.14
CA ASN A 517 17.00 -0.92 19.23
C ASN A 517 16.72 0.49 19.77
N GLU A 518 16.20 0.58 20.98
CA GLU A 518 15.83 1.84 21.63
C GLU A 518 17.03 2.79 21.86
N ASN A 519 18.27 2.29 21.77
CA ASN A 519 19.48 3.13 21.83
C ASN A 519 19.83 3.82 20.51
N GLN A 520 19.18 3.45 19.40
CA GLN A 520 19.38 4.08 18.10
C GLN A 520 18.28 5.11 17.85
N SER A 521 18.67 6.34 17.59
CA SER A 521 17.74 7.41 17.22
C SER A 521 17.08 7.11 15.88
N ALA A 522 15.79 7.42 15.76
CA ALA A 522 15.16 7.54 14.46
C ALA A 522 15.83 8.68 13.67
N PHE A 523 15.86 8.58 12.34
CA PHE A 523 16.44 9.63 11.52
C PHE A 523 15.76 9.78 10.17
N LEU A 524 15.79 11.00 9.62
CA LEU A 524 15.51 11.23 8.21
C LEU A 524 16.77 10.94 7.40
N LEU A 525 16.71 9.97 6.49
CA LEU A 525 17.75 9.66 5.52
C LEU A 525 17.55 10.47 4.23
N VAL A 526 18.65 10.98 3.69
CA VAL A 526 18.71 11.64 2.37
C VAL A 526 19.67 10.87 1.48
N LEU A 527 19.15 10.22 0.45
CA LEU A 527 19.95 9.56 -0.58
C LEU A 527 19.97 10.40 -1.85
N ASP A 528 21.10 10.40 -2.55
CA ASP A 528 21.18 10.84 -3.93
C ASP A 528 20.39 9.88 -4.82
N ALA A 529 19.40 10.36 -5.57
CA ALA A 529 18.50 9.47 -6.30
C ALA A 529 19.18 8.79 -7.52
N GLU A 530 20.24 9.38 -8.08
CA GLU A 530 20.99 8.81 -9.20
C GLU A 530 21.88 7.65 -8.73
N THR A 531 22.81 7.95 -7.82
CA THR A 531 23.84 7.05 -7.32
C THR A 531 23.32 6.10 -6.23
N PHE A 532 22.24 6.47 -5.56
CA PHE A 532 21.65 5.78 -4.42
C PHE A 532 22.56 5.70 -3.19
N LYS A 533 23.50 6.64 -3.09
CA LYS A 533 24.40 6.80 -1.94
C LYS A 533 23.83 7.82 -0.96
N GLU A 534 24.14 7.63 0.31
CA GLU A 534 23.74 8.57 1.35
C GLU A 534 24.49 9.90 1.22
N LEU A 535 23.73 10.99 1.21
CA LEU A 535 24.25 12.36 1.25
C LEU A 535 24.37 12.83 2.71
N GLY A 536 23.35 12.54 3.51
CA GLY A 536 23.32 12.82 4.94
C GLY A 536 22.06 12.30 5.61
N ARG A 537 21.99 12.48 6.92
CA ARG A 537 20.84 12.11 7.75
C ARG A 537 20.60 13.12 8.86
N ALA A 538 19.36 13.20 9.35
CA ALA A 538 18.97 14.06 10.46
C ALA A 538 18.38 13.22 11.60
N GLU A 539 19.15 13.04 12.68
CA GLU A 539 18.79 12.19 13.83
C GLU A 539 17.88 12.94 14.81
N VAL A 540 16.86 12.25 15.31
CA VAL A 540 15.88 12.79 16.25
C VAL A 540 15.74 11.86 17.48
N PRO A 541 15.79 12.40 18.70
CA PRO A 541 15.78 11.61 19.93
C PRO A 541 14.35 11.23 20.35
N VAL A 542 13.60 10.58 19.47
CA VAL A 542 12.21 10.18 19.70
C VAL A 542 11.98 8.75 19.22
N GLU A 543 11.05 8.07 19.88
CA GLU A 543 10.54 6.80 19.38
C GLU A 543 9.54 7.05 18.26
N MET A 544 9.58 6.21 17.21
CA MET A 544 8.65 6.29 16.10
C MET A 544 8.13 4.90 15.73
N PRO A 545 6.82 4.75 15.52
CA PRO A 545 6.23 3.53 15.00
C PRO A 545 6.46 3.46 13.48
N TYR A 546 6.38 2.25 12.92
CA TYR A 546 6.44 2.07 11.48
C TYR A 546 5.10 2.52 10.84
N GLY A 547 5.17 3.53 9.96
CA GLY A 547 4.03 4.11 9.25
C GLY A 547 3.84 3.59 7.81
N PHE A 548 2.98 4.25 7.03
CA PHE A 548 2.65 3.83 5.66
C PHE A 548 3.17 4.80 4.60
N HIS A 549 2.44 5.90 4.36
CA HIS A 549 2.71 6.80 3.23
C HIS A 549 3.09 8.20 3.66
N GLY A 550 3.76 8.90 2.75
CA GLY A 550 4.06 10.31 2.92
C GLY A 550 4.09 11.09 1.61
N ILE A 551 4.13 12.41 1.75
CA ILE A 551 4.29 13.34 0.65
C ILE A 551 5.31 14.40 1.02
N PHE A 552 6.09 14.87 0.04
CA PHE A 552 6.93 16.05 0.21
C PHE A 552 6.20 17.29 -0.28
N ARG A 553 6.01 18.26 0.61
CA ARG A 553 5.48 19.59 0.28
C ARG A 553 6.63 20.58 0.14
N SER A 554 6.85 21.07 -1.08
CA SER A 554 7.82 22.17 -1.32
C SER A 554 7.30 23.49 -0.75
N HIS A 555 8.21 24.36 -0.29
CA HIS A 555 7.92 25.68 0.29
C HIS A 555 8.31 26.83 -0.65
#